data_AF-A0A401K6S3-F1
#
_entry.id   AF-A0A401K6S3-F1
#
_cell.length_a   1.000
_cell.length_b   1.000
_cell.length_c   1.000
_cell.angle_alpha   90.00
_cell.angle_beta   90.00
_cell.angle_gamma   90.00
#
_symmetry.space_group_name_H-M   'P 1'
#
loop_
_entity.id
_entity.type
_entity.pdbx_description
1 polymer ?
#
loop_
_entity_poly.entity_id
_entity_poly.type
_entity_poly.pdbx_seq_one_letter_code
_entity_poly.pdbx_strand_id
1 'polypeptide(L)'
;MQGKLIATRDPGGAFWQLGPLPPKAGHLILIGWQCATLPTDSGVPEPIATILAQAVVSVATVSFLTSETSITDSGRQYALGSGGIAEYLRSRWMRAPTQVTLQATTDAQTAIRLFDDSGYSWHLQGQVAILSTEHADIASLDRKTVLSLIGPDWTMEATALTAKGITAVLRPGVDGAVIGVLCLDDTFAQALTAALERETNAAGFGWTMLTETEFENALSCAN
;
A
#
# COMPACT_ATOMS: atom_id res chain seq x y z
N MET A 1 19.72 -16.75 7.90
CA MET A 1 18.85 -15.56 8.02
C MET A 1 17.87 -15.61 6.87
N GLN A 2 16.57 -15.51 7.12
CA GLN A 2 15.53 -15.70 6.08
C GLN A 2 15.51 -14.55 5.05
N GLY A 3 15.92 -13.36 5.48
CA GLY A 3 16.08 -12.17 4.66
C GLY A 3 16.20 -10.92 5.54
N LYS A 4 15.98 -9.75 4.94
CA LYS A 4 15.98 -8.45 5.61
C LYS A 4 14.87 -7.57 5.04
N LEU A 5 14.14 -6.87 5.90
CA LEU A 5 13.39 -5.67 5.51
C LEU A 5 14.27 -4.45 5.75
N ILE A 6 14.32 -3.57 4.75
CA ILE A 6 15.00 -2.29 4.81
C ILE A 6 13.99 -1.19 4.58
N ALA A 7 14.22 -0.03 5.18
CA ALA A 7 13.39 1.14 4.96
C ALA A 7 14.25 2.40 4.80
N THR A 8 13.71 3.40 4.11
CA THR A 8 14.24 4.76 4.12
C THR A 8 13.09 5.75 4.33
N ARG A 9 13.40 6.88 4.97
CA ARG A 9 12.43 7.92 5.29
C ARG A 9 12.65 9.14 4.40
N ASP A 10 11.55 9.65 3.89
CA ASP A 10 11.44 10.83 3.03
C ASP A 10 12.39 10.80 1.81
N PRO A 11 12.37 9.73 0.99
CA PRO A 11 13.18 9.68 -0.22
C PRO A 11 12.75 10.76 -1.23
N GLY A 12 13.71 11.27 -1.99
CA GLY A 12 13.50 12.30 -3.02
C GLY A 12 13.58 11.79 -4.46
N GLY A 13 14.02 10.55 -4.68
CA GLY A 13 14.28 9.99 -6.00
C GLY A 13 13.04 9.76 -6.86
N ALA A 14 12.98 10.40 -8.03
CA ALA A 14 11.88 10.17 -8.98
C ALA A 14 11.86 8.74 -9.57
N PHE A 15 12.99 8.02 -9.50
CA PHE A 15 13.14 6.65 -9.99
C PHE A 15 12.35 5.61 -9.19
N TRP A 16 11.81 5.96 -8.01
CA TRP A 16 10.93 5.10 -7.23
C TRP A 16 9.54 4.90 -7.84
N GLN A 17 9.17 5.67 -8.87
CA GLN A 17 7.87 5.63 -9.55
C GLN A 17 6.67 5.95 -8.64
N LEU A 18 6.90 6.69 -7.56
CA LEU A 18 5.88 7.12 -6.60
C LEU A 18 5.38 8.55 -6.86
N GLY A 19 5.47 9.04 -8.10
CA GLY A 19 5.10 10.41 -8.46
C GLY A 19 6.10 11.46 -7.97
N PRO A 20 5.69 12.74 -7.86
CA PRO A 20 6.56 13.82 -7.39
C PRO A 20 6.93 13.66 -5.91
N LEU A 21 8.24 13.59 -5.64
CA LEU A 21 8.83 13.52 -4.30
C LEU A 21 9.75 14.73 -4.04
N PRO A 22 9.89 15.19 -2.78
CA PRO A 22 9.17 14.74 -1.58
C PRO A 22 7.69 15.17 -1.58
N PRO A 23 6.82 14.52 -0.79
CA PRO A 23 5.43 14.93 -0.66
C PRO A 23 5.31 16.33 -0.04
N LYS A 24 4.22 17.05 -0.35
CA LYS A 24 3.95 18.39 0.22
C LYS A 24 3.59 18.35 1.71
N ALA A 25 3.09 17.22 2.20
CA ALA A 25 2.67 17.00 3.57
C ALA A 25 2.85 15.52 3.95
N GLY A 26 3.02 15.27 5.25
CA GLY A 26 3.27 13.94 5.78
C GLY A 26 4.70 13.45 5.56
N HIS A 27 4.93 12.18 5.87
CA HIS A 27 6.19 11.48 5.72
C HIS A 27 6.04 10.30 4.78
N LEU A 28 6.96 10.16 3.83
CA LEU A 28 7.01 8.99 2.97
C LEU A 28 8.01 7.98 3.54
N ILE A 29 7.56 6.79 3.88
CA ILE A 29 8.44 5.67 4.23
C ILE A 29 8.49 4.75 3.01
N LEU A 30 9.69 4.49 2.50
CA LEU A 30 9.90 3.51 1.45
C LEU A 30 10.41 2.23 2.07
N ILE A 31 9.76 1.12 1.79
CA ILE A 31 10.07 -0.21 2.34
C ILE A 31 10.52 -1.12 1.21
N GLY A 32 11.63 -1.81 1.40
CA GLY A 32 12.16 -2.80 0.47
C GLY A 32 12.58 -4.06 1.22
N TRP A 33 12.93 -5.10 0.48
CA TRP A 33 13.34 -6.38 1.04
C TRP A 33 14.53 -6.99 0.32
N GLN A 34 15.28 -7.80 1.05
CA GLN A 34 16.34 -8.65 0.54
C GLN A 34 16.04 -10.08 0.99
N CYS A 35 15.71 -10.96 0.05
CA CYS A 35 15.39 -12.36 0.32
C CYS A 35 16.51 -13.26 -0.22
N ALA A 36 16.84 -14.34 0.51
CA ALA A 36 17.84 -15.31 0.05
C ALA A 36 17.38 -16.07 -1.21
N THR A 37 16.07 -16.19 -1.39
CA THR A 37 15.43 -16.73 -2.58
C THR A 37 14.38 -15.72 -3.03
N LEU A 38 14.61 -15.09 -4.18
CA LEU A 38 13.58 -14.29 -4.83
C LEU A 38 12.57 -15.22 -5.51
N PRO A 39 11.27 -14.92 -5.44
CA PRO A 39 10.30 -15.62 -6.27
C PRO A 39 10.66 -15.43 -7.75
N THR A 40 10.35 -16.44 -8.56
CA THR A 40 10.53 -16.38 -10.03
C THR A 40 9.64 -15.32 -10.67
N ASP A 41 8.53 -14.98 -10.00
CA ASP A 41 7.54 -14.00 -10.45
C ASP A 41 7.72 -12.65 -9.72
N SER A 42 7.44 -11.56 -10.43
CA SER A 42 7.48 -10.20 -9.88
C SER A 42 6.38 -9.99 -8.83
N GLY A 43 6.74 -9.44 -7.67
CA GLY A 43 5.78 -9.14 -6.60
C GLY A 43 6.40 -9.16 -5.20
N VAL A 44 5.55 -9.06 -4.18
CA VAL A 44 5.97 -9.14 -2.78
C VAL A 44 6.08 -10.61 -2.37
N PRO A 45 7.25 -11.10 -1.92
CA PRO A 45 7.38 -12.49 -1.46
C PRO A 45 6.45 -12.78 -0.28
N GLU A 46 5.85 -13.97 -0.23
CA GLU A 46 4.85 -14.35 0.80
C GLU A 46 5.29 -14.06 2.26
N PRO A 47 6.54 -14.35 2.69
CA PRO A 47 6.99 -13.98 4.04
C PRO A 47 6.97 -12.48 4.28
N ILE A 48 7.32 -11.68 3.27
CA ILE A 48 7.34 -10.22 3.33
C ILE A 48 5.90 -9.70 3.37
N ALA A 49 5.02 -10.21 2.52
CA ALA A 49 3.60 -9.88 2.51
C ALA A 49 2.95 -10.15 3.88
N THR A 50 3.31 -11.27 4.51
CA THR A 50 2.83 -11.64 5.86
C THR A 50 3.29 -10.64 6.92
N ILE A 51 4.59 -10.30 6.95
CA ILE A 51 5.15 -9.31 7.89
C ILE A 51 4.47 -7.95 7.70
N LEU A 52 4.35 -7.50 6.45
CA LEU A 52 3.72 -6.23 6.11
C LEU A 52 2.26 -6.20 6.55
N ALA A 53 1.49 -7.23 6.22
CA ALA A 53 0.08 -7.35 6.58
C ALA A 53 -0.09 -7.31 8.10
N GLN A 54 0.69 -8.09 8.86
CA GLN A 54 0.67 -8.08 10.33
C GLN A 54 1.01 -6.70 10.90
N ALA A 55 2.05 -6.05 10.37
CA ALA A 55 2.47 -4.74 10.85
C ALA A 55 1.36 -3.69 10.63
N VAL A 56 0.79 -3.61 9.43
CA VAL A 56 -0.23 -2.59 9.11
C VAL A 56 -1.53 -2.81 9.86
N VAL A 57 -2.02 -4.06 9.99
CA VAL A 57 -3.28 -4.32 10.70
C VAL A 57 -3.14 -4.15 12.21
N SER A 58 -1.91 -4.22 12.75
CA SER A 58 -1.65 -3.96 14.18
C SER A 58 -1.80 -2.49 14.57
N VAL A 59 -1.79 -1.57 13.60
CA VAL A 59 -1.86 -0.12 13.84
C VAL A 59 -3.02 0.58 13.12
N ALA A 60 -3.69 -0.08 12.16
CA ALA A 60 -4.76 0.51 11.38
C ALA A 60 -5.76 -0.52 10.85
N THR A 61 -6.93 -0.03 10.42
CA THR A 61 -7.77 -0.77 9.46
C THR A 61 -7.24 -0.54 8.04
N VAL A 62 -6.98 -1.63 7.31
CA VAL A 62 -6.47 -1.62 5.94
C VAL A 62 -7.65 -1.73 4.98
N SER A 63 -7.80 -0.77 4.08
CA SER A 63 -8.80 -0.80 3.00
C SER A 63 -8.11 -0.86 1.64
N PHE A 64 -8.40 -1.86 0.81
CA PHE A 64 -7.74 -2.04 -0.48
C PHE A 64 -8.69 -2.53 -1.57
N LEU A 65 -8.28 -2.38 -2.83
CA LEU A 65 -9.08 -2.81 -3.97
C LEU A 65 -9.09 -4.33 -4.07
N THR A 66 -10.29 -4.91 -4.23
CA THR A 66 -10.43 -6.35 -4.47
C THR A 66 -11.31 -6.65 -5.67
N SER A 67 -10.93 -7.68 -6.43
CA SER A 67 -11.74 -8.25 -7.51
C SER A 67 -12.71 -9.32 -7.04
N GLU A 68 -12.55 -9.82 -5.81
CA GLU A 68 -13.45 -10.79 -5.22
C GLU A 68 -14.79 -10.16 -4.86
N THR A 69 -15.87 -10.91 -5.12
CA THR A 69 -17.25 -10.47 -4.85
C THR A 69 -17.88 -11.26 -3.69
N SER A 70 -17.13 -12.20 -3.10
CA SER A 70 -17.62 -13.10 -2.06
C SER A 70 -17.36 -12.52 -0.66
N ILE A 71 -18.39 -12.54 0.19
CA ILE A 71 -18.41 -11.99 1.57
C ILE A 71 -17.82 -13.02 2.57
N THR A 72 -16.99 -13.95 2.13
CA THR A 72 -16.64 -15.13 2.94
C THR A 72 -15.60 -14.86 4.02
N ASP A 73 -14.98 -13.70 4.05
CA ASP A 73 -13.84 -13.41 4.93
C ASP A 73 -14.08 -12.26 5.90
N SER A 74 -13.26 -12.23 6.97
CA SER A 74 -13.26 -11.34 8.13
C SER A 74 -12.97 -9.87 7.76
N GLY A 75 -13.89 -9.21 7.06
CA GLY A 75 -13.82 -7.78 6.80
C GLY A 75 -15.12 -7.20 6.21
N ARG A 76 -15.10 -5.88 5.99
CA ARG A 76 -16.22 -5.13 5.42
C ARG A 76 -15.94 -4.80 3.97
N GLN A 77 -16.91 -5.02 3.10
CA GLN A 77 -16.82 -4.62 1.69
C GLN A 77 -17.64 -3.37 1.43
N TYR A 78 -17.04 -2.44 0.69
CA TYR A 78 -17.68 -1.21 0.23
C TYR A 78 -17.67 -1.20 -1.30
N ALA A 79 -18.86 -1.31 -1.90
CA ALA A 79 -19.00 -1.04 -3.32
C ALA A 79 -18.86 0.46 -3.54
N LEU A 80 -17.82 0.87 -4.27
CA LEU A 80 -17.64 2.27 -4.62
C LEU A 80 -18.70 2.63 -5.67
N GLY A 81 -19.53 3.62 -5.35
CA GLY A 81 -20.55 4.12 -6.26
C GLY A 81 -19.93 4.48 -7.60
N SER A 82 -20.49 3.95 -8.70
CA SER A 82 -20.16 4.46 -10.02
C SER A 82 -20.63 5.90 -10.07
N GLY A 83 -19.71 6.84 -10.33
CA GLY A 83 -20.12 8.17 -10.73
C GLY A 83 -21.08 8.08 -11.92
N GLY A 84 -21.93 9.10 -12.08
CA GLY A 84 -23.10 9.06 -12.96
C GLY A 84 -22.84 8.63 -14.42
N ILE A 85 -23.90 8.61 -15.23
CA ILE A 85 -24.00 8.02 -16.58
C ILE A 85 -22.78 8.28 -17.51
N ALA A 86 -22.12 9.43 -17.41
CA ALA A 86 -20.90 9.76 -18.17
C ALA A 86 -19.71 8.84 -17.86
N GLU A 87 -19.56 8.38 -16.62
CA GLU A 87 -18.47 7.52 -16.19
C GLU A 87 -18.68 6.06 -16.62
N TYR A 88 -19.94 5.61 -16.67
CA TYR A 88 -20.34 4.32 -17.23
C TYR A 88 -19.97 4.19 -18.72
N LEU A 89 -20.19 5.26 -19.50
CA LEU A 89 -19.81 5.30 -20.92
C LEU A 89 -18.28 5.29 -21.09
N ARG A 90 -17.56 5.97 -20.20
CA ARG A 90 -16.09 6.02 -20.22
C ARG A 90 -15.45 4.69 -19.81
N SER A 91 -15.98 3.99 -18.80
CA SER A 91 -15.48 2.68 -18.38
C SER A 91 -15.69 1.61 -19.46
N ARG A 92 -16.78 1.70 -20.23
CA ARG A 92 -17.03 0.83 -21.38
C ARG A 92 -16.01 1.04 -22.52
N TRP A 93 -15.54 2.27 -22.71
CA TRP A 93 -14.54 2.58 -23.73
C TRP A 93 -13.12 2.22 -23.28
N MET A 94 -12.80 2.37 -21.99
CA MET A 94 -11.48 2.08 -21.42
C MET A 94 -11.30 0.66 -20.86
N ARG A 95 -12.29 -0.24 -21.02
CA ARG A 95 -12.30 -1.60 -20.39
C ARG A 95 -12.01 -1.58 -18.88
N ALA A 96 -12.35 -0.49 -18.20
CA ALA A 96 -12.18 -0.39 -16.76
C ALA A 96 -13.31 -1.17 -16.05
N PRO A 97 -13.04 -1.83 -14.91
CA PRO A 97 -14.07 -2.54 -14.15
C PRO A 97 -15.28 -1.64 -13.90
N THR A 98 -16.49 -2.16 -14.12
CA THR A 98 -17.74 -1.41 -13.92
C THR A 98 -18.09 -1.22 -12.44
N GLN A 99 -17.52 -2.04 -11.57
CA GLN A 99 -17.62 -1.94 -10.13
C GLN A 99 -16.22 -2.05 -9.52
N VAL A 100 -15.95 -1.16 -8.57
CA VAL A 100 -14.71 -1.14 -7.79
C VAL A 100 -15.12 -1.41 -6.35
N THR A 101 -14.55 -2.44 -5.73
CA THR A 101 -14.88 -2.82 -4.35
C THR A 101 -13.67 -2.57 -3.48
N LEU A 102 -13.89 -1.92 -2.32
CA LEU A 102 -12.90 -1.84 -1.26
C LEU A 102 -13.18 -2.92 -0.21
N GLN A 103 -12.17 -3.72 0.10
CA GLN A 103 -12.15 -4.62 1.24
C GLN A 103 -11.45 -3.91 2.40
N ALA A 104 -12.15 -3.70 3.51
CA ALA A 104 -11.60 -3.17 4.76
C ALA A 104 -11.44 -4.29 5.78
N THR A 105 -10.27 -4.40 6.42
CA THR A 105 -9.99 -5.44 7.41
C THR A 105 -8.94 -5.04 8.44
N THR A 106 -8.99 -5.68 9.61
CA THR A 106 -7.96 -5.68 10.65
C THR A 106 -7.36 -7.09 10.82
N ASP A 107 -7.72 -8.03 9.95
CA ASP A 107 -7.21 -9.39 9.95
C ASP A 107 -6.02 -9.51 8.99
N ALA A 108 -4.88 -9.97 9.49
CA ALA A 108 -3.65 -10.06 8.72
C ALA A 108 -3.79 -11.04 7.53
N GLN A 109 -4.53 -12.14 7.71
CA GLN A 109 -4.71 -13.14 6.65
C GLN A 109 -5.49 -12.56 5.47
N THR A 110 -6.52 -11.76 5.76
CA THR A 110 -7.25 -11.01 4.74
C THR A 110 -6.38 -9.93 4.10
N ALA A 111 -5.59 -9.19 4.88
CA ALA A 111 -4.74 -8.11 4.38
C ALA A 111 -3.59 -8.60 3.46
N ILE A 112 -3.15 -9.85 3.55
CA ILE A 112 -2.16 -10.44 2.62
C ILE A 112 -2.65 -10.37 1.16
N ARG A 113 -3.98 -10.45 0.93
CA ARG A 113 -4.56 -10.38 -0.43
C ARG A 113 -4.29 -9.07 -1.16
N LEU A 114 -3.95 -8.01 -0.42
CA LEU A 114 -3.45 -6.75 -1.00
C LEU A 114 -2.35 -6.99 -2.03
N PHE A 115 -1.48 -7.97 -1.80
CA PHE A 115 -0.28 -8.20 -2.58
C PHE A 115 -0.46 -9.21 -3.73
N ASP A 116 -1.61 -9.90 -3.81
CA ASP A 116 -1.84 -11.02 -4.74
C ASP A 116 -3.20 -10.95 -5.49
N ASP A 117 -3.91 -9.81 -5.43
CA ASP A 117 -5.18 -9.67 -6.15
C ASP A 117 -4.96 -9.53 -7.67
N SER A 118 -5.36 -10.55 -8.42
CA SER A 118 -5.20 -10.60 -9.89
C SER A 118 -5.92 -9.47 -10.66
N GLY A 119 -6.99 -8.88 -10.09
CA GLY A 119 -7.71 -7.77 -10.70
C GLY A 119 -7.06 -6.41 -10.46
N TYR A 120 -6.20 -6.32 -9.44
CA TYR A 120 -5.45 -5.11 -9.06
C TYR A 120 -3.99 -5.48 -8.81
N SER A 121 -3.26 -5.71 -9.91
CA SER A 121 -1.87 -6.16 -9.85
C SER A 121 -0.94 -5.18 -9.10
N TRP A 122 -0.23 -5.70 -8.11
CA TRP A 122 0.81 -4.98 -7.37
C TRP A 122 1.99 -4.58 -8.26
N HIS A 123 2.51 -5.52 -9.06
CA HIS A 123 3.68 -5.28 -9.92
C HIS A 123 3.39 -4.33 -11.08
N LEU A 124 2.13 -4.24 -11.54
CA LEU A 124 1.69 -3.25 -12.55
C LEU A 124 1.26 -1.91 -11.93
N GLN A 125 1.52 -1.71 -10.64
CA GLN A 125 1.14 -0.51 -9.89
C GLN A 125 -0.37 -0.18 -9.90
N GLY A 126 -1.20 -1.20 -10.12
CA GLY A 126 -2.66 -1.09 -10.17
C GLY A 126 -3.36 -1.18 -8.81
N GLN A 127 -2.60 -1.34 -7.73
CA GLN A 127 -3.09 -1.51 -6.37
C GLN A 127 -2.81 -0.29 -5.49
N VAL A 128 -3.67 -0.08 -4.49
CA VAL A 128 -3.49 0.91 -3.43
C VAL A 128 -4.13 0.40 -2.14
N ALA A 129 -3.49 0.65 -1.01
CA ALA A 129 -4.10 0.45 0.31
C ALA A 129 -4.24 1.77 1.06
N ILE A 130 -5.36 1.94 1.73
CA ILE A 130 -5.70 3.08 2.56
C ILE A 130 -5.69 2.60 4.01
N LEU A 131 -4.85 3.21 4.84
CA LEU A 131 -4.81 2.96 6.28
C LEU A 131 -5.60 4.02 7.00
N SER A 132 -6.40 3.57 7.95
CA SER A 132 -7.36 4.43 8.62
C SER A 132 -7.56 4.04 10.07
N THR A 133 -8.00 5.02 10.86
CA THR A 133 -8.42 4.79 12.25
C THR A 133 -9.75 4.02 12.29
N GLU A 134 -10.10 3.43 13.43
CA GLU A 134 -11.36 2.69 13.64
C GLU A 134 -12.61 3.51 13.29
N HIS A 135 -12.55 4.84 13.43
CA HIS A 135 -13.68 5.74 13.19
C HIS A 135 -13.67 6.42 11.82
N ALA A 136 -12.80 6.00 10.91
CA ALA A 136 -12.71 6.61 9.60
C ALA A 136 -13.95 6.36 8.74
N ASP A 137 -14.33 7.37 7.95
CA ASP A 137 -15.48 7.32 7.05
C ASP A 137 -15.10 6.78 5.67
N ILE A 138 -14.65 5.52 5.64
CA ILE A 138 -14.26 4.82 4.40
C ILE A 138 -15.44 4.68 3.44
N ALA A 139 -16.67 4.54 3.97
CA ALA A 139 -17.88 4.42 3.16
C ALA A 139 -18.18 5.68 2.32
N SER A 140 -17.67 6.85 2.74
CA SER A 140 -17.80 8.10 1.98
C SER A 140 -16.82 8.26 0.83
N LEU A 141 -15.84 7.36 0.68
CA LEU A 141 -14.92 7.42 -0.45
C LEU A 141 -15.66 7.01 -1.72
N ASP A 142 -15.55 7.84 -2.76
CA ASP A 142 -16.08 7.50 -4.07
C ASP A 142 -14.99 6.83 -4.94
N ARG A 143 -15.44 6.23 -6.05
CA ARG A 143 -14.57 5.56 -7.01
C ARG A 143 -13.47 6.50 -7.54
N LYS A 144 -13.83 7.75 -7.85
CA LYS A 144 -12.90 8.72 -8.42
C LYS A 144 -11.76 9.01 -7.46
N THR A 145 -12.07 9.21 -6.18
CA THR A 145 -11.11 9.46 -5.10
C THR A 145 -10.14 8.29 -4.98
N VAL A 146 -10.65 7.06 -4.89
CA VAL A 146 -9.78 5.87 -4.74
C VAL A 146 -8.90 5.66 -5.97
N LEU A 147 -9.45 5.79 -7.18
CA LEU A 147 -8.65 5.64 -8.41
C LEU A 147 -7.62 6.76 -8.59
N SER A 148 -7.88 7.96 -8.06
CA SER A 148 -6.90 9.06 -8.10
C SER A 148 -5.64 8.75 -7.28
N LEU A 149 -5.75 7.88 -6.27
CA LEU A 149 -4.59 7.40 -5.48
C LEU A 149 -3.69 6.44 -6.26
N ILE A 150 -4.13 5.93 -7.42
CA ILE A 150 -3.29 5.17 -8.37
C ILE A 150 -2.57 6.12 -9.34
N GLY A 151 -2.98 7.39 -9.39
CA GLY A 151 -2.41 8.39 -10.28
C GLY A 151 -1.02 8.88 -9.86
N PRO A 152 -0.35 9.66 -10.74
CA PRO A 152 0.94 10.29 -10.44
C PRO A 152 0.86 11.32 -9.29
N ASP A 153 -0.31 11.93 -9.07
CA ASP A 153 -0.52 12.98 -8.07
C ASP A 153 -1.06 12.44 -6.73
N TRP A 154 -0.95 11.13 -6.48
CA TRP A 154 -1.57 10.47 -5.32
C TRP A 154 -1.18 11.06 -3.97
N THR A 155 0.02 11.63 -3.83
CA THR A 155 0.48 12.25 -2.57
C THR A 155 -0.35 13.49 -2.20
N MET A 156 -0.75 14.27 -3.21
CA MET A 156 -1.62 15.42 -3.05
C MET A 156 -3.06 14.97 -2.71
N GLU A 157 -3.57 13.97 -3.43
CA GLU A 157 -4.90 13.41 -3.20
C GLU A 157 -5.01 12.77 -1.81
N ALA A 158 -4.00 12.02 -1.38
CA ALA A 158 -3.95 11.39 -0.06
C ALA A 158 -4.00 12.43 1.07
N THR A 159 -3.30 13.56 0.93
CA THR A 159 -3.31 14.62 1.95
C THR A 159 -4.71 15.15 2.23
N ALA A 160 -5.55 15.29 1.19
CA ALA A 160 -6.93 15.75 1.32
C ALA A 160 -7.83 14.76 2.10
N LEU A 161 -7.40 13.50 2.24
CA LEU A 161 -8.16 12.45 2.91
C LEU A 161 -7.99 12.43 4.43
N THR A 162 -7.04 13.20 4.98
CA THR A 162 -6.85 13.33 6.44
C THR A 162 -8.14 13.71 7.16
N ALA A 163 -8.95 14.59 6.57
CA ALA A 163 -10.25 15.01 7.11
C ALA A 163 -11.30 13.89 7.21
N LYS A 164 -11.07 12.74 6.55
CA LYS A 164 -11.91 11.54 6.58
C LYS A 164 -11.40 10.47 7.55
N GLY A 165 -10.35 10.76 8.33
CA GLY A 165 -9.75 9.82 9.30
C GLY A 165 -8.75 8.83 8.70
N ILE A 166 -8.26 9.11 7.48
CA ILE A 166 -7.20 8.35 6.81
C ILE A 166 -5.85 8.81 7.34
N THR A 167 -5.01 7.86 7.74
CA THR A 167 -3.71 8.10 8.38
C THR A 167 -2.53 7.78 7.47
N ALA A 168 -2.69 6.87 6.50
CA ALA A 168 -1.68 6.63 5.49
C ALA A 168 -2.25 6.05 4.20
N VAL A 169 -1.47 6.13 3.13
CA VAL A 169 -1.73 5.46 1.85
C VAL A 169 -0.49 4.68 1.42
N LEU A 170 -0.69 3.42 1.02
CA LEU A 170 0.33 2.50 0.54
C LEU A 170 0.22 2.35 -0.97
N ARG A 171 1.35 2.43 -1.66
CA ARG A 171 1.46 2.08 -3.08
C ARG A 171 2.67 1.20 -3.38
N PRO A 172 2.58 0.34 -4.40
CA PRO A 172 3.76 -0.22 -5.04
C PRO A 172 4.60 0.88 -5.70
N GLY A 173 5.92 0.80 -5.54
CA GLY A 173 6.88 1.57 -6.35
C GLY A 173 7.38 0.75 -7.54
N VAL A 174 8.61 1.03 -7.97
CA VAL A 174 9.26 0.37 -9.13
C VAL A 174 9.13 -1.15 -9.11
N ASP A 175 8.53 -1.70 -10.17
CA ASP A 175 8.27 -3.14 -10.42
C ASP A 175 7.60 -3.91 -9.25
N GLY A 176 6.96 -3.19 -8.32
CA GLY A 176 6.43 -3.77 -7.09
C GLY A 176 7.50 -4.30 -6.12
N ALA A 177 8.78 -3.97 -6.33
CA ALA A 177 9.91 -4.38 -5.49
C ALA A 177 10.09 -3.52 -4.22
N VAL A 178 9.34 -2.42 -4.15
CA VAL A 178 9.30 -1.51 -2.99
C VAL A 178 7.87 -1.07 -2.71
N ILE A 179 7.62 -0.63 -1.48
CA ILE A 179 6.35 -0.05 -1.04
C ILE A 179 6.59 1.38 -0.60
N GLY A 180 5.88 2.33 -1.19
CA GLY A 180 5.76 3.68 -0.67
C GLY A 180 4.60 3.76 0.31
N VAL A 181 4.86 4.22 1.53
CA VAL A 181 3.85 4.47 2.56
C VAL A 181 3.86 5.96 2.90
N LEU A 182 2.87 6.71 2.40
CA LEU A 182 2.70 8.11 2.79
C LEU A 182 1.88 8.16 4.08
N CYS A 183 2.55 8.44 5.20
CA CYS A 183 1.94 8.67 6.50
C CYS A 183 1.57 10.16 6.62
N LEU A 184 0.31 10.44 6.89
CA LEU A 184 -0.23 11.81 7.00
C LEU A 184 -0.09 12.39 8.42
N ASP A 185 0.36 11.57 9.36
CA ASP A 185 0.57 11.90 10.76
C ASP A 185 1.88 11.29 11.29
N ASP A 186 2.64 12.08 12.04
CA ASP A 186 3.96 11.69 12.57
C ASP A 186 3.86 10.58 13.61
N THR A 187 2.80 10.59 14.43
CA THR A 187 2.56 9.56 15.44
C THR A 187 2.29 8.23 14.75
N PHE A 188 1.49 8.25 13.69
CA PHE A 188 1.24 7.09 12.86
C PHE A 188 2.51 6.57 12.17
N ALA A 189 3.33 7.46 11.61
CA ALA A 189 4.60 7.07 10.97
C ALA A 189 5.53 6.34 11.96
N GLN A 190 5.62 6.84 13.20
CA GLN A 190 6.39 6.19 14.27
C GLN A 190 5.80 4.84 14.68
N ALA A 191 4.47 4.78 14.88
CA ALA A 191 3.78 3.55 15.25
C ALA A 191 3.93 2.46 14.18
N LEU A 192 3.78 2.82 12.90
CA LEU A 192 3.97 1.91 11.77
C LEU A 192 5.43 1.42 11.69
N THR A 193 6.41 2.31 11.84
CA THR A 193 7.84 1.93 11.83
C THR A 193 8.16 0.94 12.95
N ALA A 194 7.65 1.20 14.16
CA ALA A 194 7.82 0.30 15.29
C ALA A 194 7.11 -1.05 15.09
N ALA A 195 5.92 -1.05 14.47
CA ALA A 195 5.21 -2.28 14.13
C ALA A 195 5.99 -3.09 13.08
N LEU A 196 6.50 -2.46 12.03
CA LEU A 196 7.33 -3.11 11.02
C LEU A 196 8.58 -3.75 11.63
N GLU A 197 9.30 -3.02 12.47
CA GLU A 197 10.46 -3.56 13.19
C GLU A 197 10.09 -4.78 14.04
N ARG A 198 9.00 -4.68 14.83
CA ARG A 198 8.54 -5.74 15.71
C ARG A 198 8.16 -7.00 14.93
N GLU A 199 7.31 -6.89 13.91
CA GLU A 199 6.85 -8.05 13.14
C GLU A 199 7.99 -8.65 12.30
N THR A 200 8.89 -7.82 11.76
CA THR A 200 10.10 -8.28 11.04
C THR A 200 10.99 -9.13 11.95
N ASN A 201 11.28 -8.64 13.15
CA ASN A 201 12.11 -9.35 14.12
C ASN A 201 11.42 -10.62 14.61
N ALA A 202 10.11 -10.59 14.84
CA ALA A 202 9.33 -11.76 15.25
C ALA A 202 9.34 -12.88 14.19
N ALA A 203 9.38 -12.51 12.90
CA ALA A 203 9.52 -13.45 11.79
C ALA A 203 10.97 -13.95 11.57
N GLY A 204 11.96 -13.45 12.33
CA GLY A 204 13.37 -13.83 12.20
C GLY A 204 14.09 -13.17 11.01
N PHE A 205 13.54 -12.08 10.47
CA PHE A 205 14.18 -11.23 9.47
C PHE A 205 15.00 -10.12 10.15
N GLY A 206 15.99 -9.57 9.45
CA GLY A 206 16.65 -8.35 9.90
C GLY A 206 15.82 -7.10 9.57
N TRP A 207 15.83 -6.09 10.44
CA TRP A 207 15.25 -4.77 10.19
C TRP A 207 16.34 -3.69 10.18
N THR A 208 16.28 -2.73 9.26
CA THR A 208 17.16 -1.54 9.30
C THR A 208 16.54 -0.35 8.58
N MET A 209 16.63 0.83 9.20
CA MET A 209 16.41 2.12 8.55
C MET A 209 17.72 2.63 7.94
N LEU A 210 17.70 3.02 6.69
CA LEU A 210 18.85 3.43 5.88
C LEU A 210 18.64 4.85 5.35
N THR A 211 19.74 5.49 4.92
CA THR A 211 19.63 6.65 4.03
C THR A 211 19.12 6.21 2.65
N GLU A 212 18.60 7.13 1.84
CA GLU A 212 18.14 6.81 0.48
C GLU A 212 19.23 6.16 -0.38
N THR A 213 20.47 6.68 -0.34
CA THR A 213 21.59 6.11 -1.09
C THR A 213 21.96 4.70 -0.63
N GLU A 214 21.97 4.44 0.68
CA GLU A 214 22.23 3.09 1.20
C GLU A 214 21.10 2.12 0.85
N PHE A 215 19.86 2.60 0.84
CA PHE A 215 18.68 1.83 0.46
C PHE A 215 18.72 1.42 -1.02
N GLU A 216 19.04 2.36 -1.92
CA GLU A 216 19.22 2.09 -3.36
C GLU A 216 20.34 1.05 -3.62
N ASN A 217 21.48 1.21 -2.95
CA ASN A 217 22.58 0.26 -3.04
C ASN A 217 22.17 -1.12 -2.55
N ALA A 218 21.45 -1.19 -1.42
CA ALA A 218 21.00 -2.46 -0.85
C ALA A 218 20.04 -3.23 -1.77
N LEU A 219 19.13 -2.53 -2.46
CA LEU A 219 18.24 -3.14 -3.45
C LEU A 219 18.99 -3.63 -4.69
N SER A 220 19.99 -2.87 -5.14
CA SER A 220 20.78 -3.21 -6.34
C SER A 220 21.62 -4.47 -6.17
N CYS A 221 22.07 -4.79 -4.95
CA CYS A 221 22.83 -6.00 -4.66
C CYS A 221 21.97 -7.27 -4.51
N ALA A 222 20.64 -7.13 -4.48
CA ALA A 222 19.72 -8.25 -4.34
C ALA A 222 19.28 -8.85 -5.68
N ASN A 223 19.47 -8.12 -6.78
CA ASN A 223 19.18 -8.54 -8.16
C ASN A 223 20.44 -9.09 -8.84
#